data_AF-A0A094IFD1-F1
#
_entry.id   AF-A0A094IFD1-F1
#
_cell.length_a   1.000
_cell.length_b   1.000
_cell.length_c   1.000
_cell.angle_alpha   90.00
_cell.angle_beta   90.00
_cell.angle_gamma   90.00
#
_symmetry.space_group_name_H-M   'P 1'
#
loop_
_entity.id
_entity.type
_entity.pdbx_description
1 polymer ?
#
loop_
_entity_poly.entity_id
_entity_poly.type
_entity_poly.pdbx_seq_one_letter_code
_entity_poly.pdbx_strand_id
1 'polypeptide(L)'
;MNFQTEIQKNKMFSVGLEILTKLEDKGFKAFFVGGCVRDLVIGIDPHDIDISTNATVKQIQNIFENTYLVGSAENFGVVVVVLDEYSFEVATFRKDIHKKIPNKVRRIIS
;
A
#
# COMPACT_ATOMS: atom_id res chain seq x y z
N MET A 1 -15.86 -10.41 22.45
CA MET A 1 -16.00 -9.99 21.04
C MET A 1 -14.67 -10.25 20.35
N ASN A 2 -14.62 -11.21 19.42
CA ASN A 2 -13.40 -11.56 18.68
C ASN A 2 -13.23 -10.57 17.52
N PHE A 3 -12.40 -9.55 17.73
CA PHE A 3 -12.05 -8.55 16.71
C PHE A 3 -11.63 -9.17 15.36
N GLN A 4 -10.89 -10.28 15.40
CA GLN A 4 -10.46 -11.02 14.19
C GLN A 4 -11.62 -11.55 13.33
N THR A 5 -12.76 -11.91 13.94
CA THR A 5 -13.89 -12.52 13.20
C THR A 5 -14.80 -11.49 12.52
N GLU A 6 -14.81 -10.23 12.95
CA GLU A 6 -15.59 -9.17 12.29
C GLU A 6 -14.86 -8.58 11.10
N ILE A 7 -13.53 -8.38 11.22
CA ILE A 7 -12.68 -7.91 10.12
C ILE A 7 -12.73 -8.87 8.91
N GLN A 8 -12.82 -10.18 9.16
CA GLN A 8 -12.95 -11.19 8.10
C GLN A 8 -14.30 -11.14 7.35
N LYS A 9 -15.35 -10.51 7.89
CA LYS A 9 -16.63 -10.37 7.17
C LYS A 9 -16.60 -9.29 6.11
N ASN A 10 -15.63 -8.37 6.17
CA ASN A 10 -15.47 -7.36 5.14
C ASN A 10 -14.86 -8.00 3.88
N LYS A 11 -15.65 -8.05 2.81
CA LYS A 11 -15.22 -8.67 1.55
C LYS A 11 -14.02 -7.97 0.91
N MET A 12 -13.91 -6.64 1.06
CA MET A 12 -12.73 -5.89 0.62
C MET A 12 -11.45 -6.37 1.32
N PHE A 13 -11.53 -6.65 2.63
CA PHE A 13 -10.39 -7.14 3.39
C PHE A 13 -9.99 -8.57 3.00
N SER A 14 -10.98 -9.42 2.72
CA SER A 14 -10.75 -10.78 2.22
C SER A 14 -10.04 -10.78 0.86
N VAL A 15 -10.47 -9.91 -0.05
CA VAL A 15 -9.82 -9.75 -1.37
C VAL A 15 -8.42 -9.15 -1.22
N GLY A 16 -8.23 -8.17 -0.31
CA GLY A 16 -6.90 -7.64 0.00
C GLY A 16 -5.95 -8.72 0.56
N LEU A 17 -6.47 -9.67 1.36
CA LEU A 17 -5.68 -10.78 1.89
C LEU A 17 -5.25 -11.74 0.78
N GLU A 18 -6.07 -11.92 -0.25
CA GLU A 18 -5.71 -12.69 -1.45
C GLU A 18 -4.52 -12.05 -2.18
N ILE A 19 -4.47 -10.72 -2.28
CA ILE A 19 -3.33 -10.00 -2.86
C ILE A 19 -2.06 -10.24 -2.04
N LEU A 20 -2.13 -10.14 -0.71
CA LEU A 20 -1.01 -10.47 0.18
C LEU A 20 -0.53 -11.89 -0.06
N THR A 21 -1.45 -12.85 -0.07
CA THR A 21 -1.15 -14.27 -0.24
C THR A 21 -0.46 -14.54 -1.60
N LYS A 22 -0.98 -13.97 -2.70
CA LYS A 22 -0.36 -14.10 -4.02
C LYS A 22 1.06 -13.52 -4.08
N LEU A 23 1.32 -12.42 -3.38
CA LEU A 23 2.66 -11.84 -3.29
C LEU A 23 3.59 -12.74 -2.46
N GLU A 24 3.11 -13.24 -1.33
CA GLU A 24 3.87 -14.13 -0.42
C GLU A 24 4.20 -15.48 -1.07
N ASP A 25 3.25 -16.08 -1.80
CA ASP A 25 3.45 -17.32 -2.58
C ASP A 25 4.52 -17.17 -3.67
N LYS A 26 4.76 -15.93 -4.13
CA LYS A 26 5.83 -15.59 -5.08
C LYS A 26 7.15 -15.22 -4.40
N GLY A 27 7.22 -15.29 -3.07
CA GLY A 27 8.41 -15.02 -2.27
C GLY A 27 8.61 -13.55 -1.90
N PHE A 28 7.60 -12.71 -2.08
CA PHE A 28 7.64 -11.31 -1.66
C PHE A 28 7.08 -11.15 -0.24
N LYS A 29 7.52 -10.09 0.45
CA LYS A 29 6.86 -9.63 1.67
C LYS A 29 5.74 -8.69 1.27
N ALA A 30 4.57 -8.82 1.88
CA ALA A 30 3.44 -7.93 1.65
C ALA A 30 2.75 -7.61 2.99
N PHE A 31 2.33 -6.37 3.16
CA PHE A 31 1.71 -5.91 4.40
C PHE A 31 0.60 -4.92 4.08
N PHE A 32 -0.51 -4.98 4.83
CA PHE A 32 -1.40 -3.83 4.92
C PHE A 32 -0.69 -2.68 5.62
N VAL A 33 -0.88 -1.46 5.11
CA VAL A 33 -0.23 -0.25 5.63
C VAL A 33 -1.21 0.93 5.63
N GLY A 34 -0.80 2.06 6.21
CA GLY A 34 -1.56 3.30 6.08
C GLY A 34 -2.76 3.40 7.02
N GLY A 35 -3.78 4.12 6.56
CA GLY A 35 -4.99 4.43 7.35
C GLY A 35 -5.77 3.18 7.74
N CYS A 36 -5.80 2.17 6.85
CA CYS A 36 -6.56 0.95 7.08
C CYS A 36 -6.09 0.20 8.34
N VAL A 37 -4.78 0.15 8.61
CA VAL A 37 -4.23 -0.49 9.80
C VAL A 37 -4.64 0.26 11.07
N ARG A 38 -4.58 1.60 11.04
CA ARG A 38 -5.03 2.44 12.16
C ARG A 38 -6.50 2.17 12.46
N ASP A 39 -7.34 2.19 11.44
CA ASP A 39 -8.80 2.05 11.58
C ASP A 39 -9.14 0.67 12.16
N LEU A 40 -8.51 -0.39 11.64
CA LEU A 40 -8.67 -1.75 12.18
C LEU A 40 -8.25 -1.86 13.66
N VAL A 41 -7.14 -1.21 14.05
CA VAL A 41 -6.66 -1.23 15.44
C VAL A 41 -7.64 -0.56 16.41
N ILE A 42 -8.35 0.48 15.96
CA ILE A 42 -9.35 1.19 16.78
C ILE A 42 -10.79 0.67 16.57
N GLY A 43 -10.97 -0.39 15.78
CA GLY A 43 -12.28 -1.02 15.53
C GLY A 43 -13.19 -0.25 14.59
N ILE A 44 -12.61 0.53 13.68
CA ILE A 44 -13.32 1.20 12.60
C ILE A 44 -13.10 0.41 11.31
N ASP A 45 -14.17 0.22 10.54
CA ASP A 45 -14.07 -0.40 9.22
C ASP A 45 -13.32 0.53 8.27
N PRO A 46 -12.21 0.08 7.66
CA PRO A 46 -11.44 0.91 6.75
C PRO A 46 -12.21 1.15 5.44
N HIS A 47 -12.14 2.37 4.92
CA HIS A 47 -12.78 2.76 3.66
C HIS A 47 -11.92 2.45 2.43
N ASP A 48 -10.62 2.32 2.62
CA ASP A 48 -9.61 1.98 1.63
C ASP A 48 -8.60 0.97 2.23
N ILE A 49 -7.88 0.24 1.37
CA ILE A 49 -6.83 -0.68 1.79
C ILE A 49 -5.58 -0.43 0.93
N ASP A 50 -4.52 -0.01 1.61
CA ASP A 50 -3.20 0.12 1.03
C ASP A 50 -2.33 -1.09 1.38
N ILE A 51 -1.56 -1.56 0.40
CA ILE A 51 -0.64 -2.69 0.53
C ILE A 51 0.77 -2.20 0.20
N SER A 52 1.75 -2.63 0.99
CA SER A 52 3.16 -2.39 0.69
C SER A 52 3.94 -3.69 0.56
N THR A 53 4.84 -3.74 -0.42
CA THR A 53 5.60 -4.95 -0.75
C THR A 53 7.04 -4.65 -1.15
N ASN A 54 7.95 -5.63 -1.02
CA ASN A 54 9.29 -5.53 -1.62
C ASN A 54 9.32 -5.88 -3.12
N ALA A 55 8.19 -6.25 -3.72
CA ALA A 55 8.08 -6.42 -5.17
C ALA A 55 8.24 -5.08 -5.89
N THR A 56 8.92 -5.09 -7.03
CA THR A 56 8.98 -3.93 -7.95
C THR A 56 7.67 -3.78 -8.72
N VAL A 57 7.41 -2.57 -9.25
CA VAL A 57 6.25 -2.27 -10.11
C VAL A 57 6.06 -3.34 -11.20
N LYS A 58 7.14 -3.66 -11.93
CA LYS A 58 7.10 -4.66 -13.00
C LYS A 58 6.77 -6.07 -12.47
N GLN A 59 7.27 -6.45 -11.30
CA GLN A 59 6.95 -7.74 -10.69
C GLN A 59 5.47 -7.79 -10.28
N ILE A 60 4.93 -6.71 -9.70
CA ILE A 60 3.50 -6.62 -9.37
C ILE A 60 2.66 -6.79 -10.64
N GLN A 61 2.97 -6.04 -11.70
CA GLN A 61 2.27 -6.15 -12.99
C GLN A 61 2.38 -7.53 -13.66
N ASN A 62 3.44 -8.30 -13.37
CA ASN A 62 3.57 -9.68 -13.86
C ASN A 62 2.77 -10.70 -13.03
N ILE A 63 2.45 -10.38 -11.78
CA ILE A 63 1.71 -11.27 -10.87
C ILE A 63 0.19 -11.10 -11.06
N PHE A 64 -0.25 -9.87 -11.34
CA PHE A 64 -1.66 -9.51 -11.44
C PHE A 64 -2.00 -9.07 -12.87
N GLU A 65 -3.05 -9.67 -13.44
CA GLU A 65 -3.47 -9.41 -14.82
C GLU A 65 -4.03 -7.99 -14.98
N ASN A 66 -4.87 -7.55 -14.05
CA ASN A 66 -5.53 -6.25 -14.09
C ASN A 66 -4.81 -5.25 -13.19
N THR A 67 -3.89 -4.49 -13.79
CA THR A 67 -3.14 -3.43 -13.10
C THR A 67 -3.06 -2.16 -13.92
N TYR A 68 -2.98 -1.03 -13.24
CA TYR A 68 -2.62 0.24 -13.87
C TYR A 68 -1.74 1.10 -12.95
N LEU A 69 -0.98 1.99 -13.57
CA LEU A 69 -0.04 2.87 -12.89
C LEU A 69 -0.76 4.12 -12.36
N VAL A 70 -0.44 4.52 -11.13
CA VAL A 70 -0.92 5.78 -10.57
C VAL A 70 0.10 6.87 -10.85
N GLY A 71 -0.26 7.84 -11.71
CA GLY A 71 0.63 8.93 -12.13
C GLY A 71 1.90 8.45 -12.84
N SER A 72 3.02 9.17 -12.70
CA SER A 72 4.35 8.72 -13.16
C SER A 72 4.91 7.65 -12.22
N ALA A 73 4.21 6.53 -12.07
CA ALA A 73 4.46 5.48 -11.09
C ALA A 73 5.89 4.92 -11.10
N GLU A 74 6.63 5.04 -12.20
CA GLU A 74 8.07 4.71 -12.24
C GLU A 74 8.88 5.46 -11.16
N ASN A 75 8.45 6.67 -10.77
CA ASN A 75 9.09 7.48 -9.75
C ASN A 75 8.48 7.30 -8.35
N PHE A 76 7.21 6.91 -8.25
CA PHE A 76 6.49 6.82 -6.97
C PHE A 76 6.40 5.40 -6.41
N GLY A 77 6.54 4.40 -7.28
CA GLY A 77 6.55 2.99 -6.91
C GLY A 77 5.18 2.42 -6.54
N VAL A 78 4.08 3.00 -7.05
CA VAL A 78 2.70 2.59 -6.71
C VAL A 78 1.99 2.04 -7.94
N VAL A 79 1.33 0.89 -7.78
CA VAL A 79 0.50 0.22 -8.79
C VAL A 79 -0.88 0.01 -8.20
N VAL A 80 -1.94 0.29 -8.95
CA VAL A 80 -3.28 -0.17 -8.58
C VAL A 80 -3.49 -1.57 -9.12
N VAL A 81 -3.82 -2.49 -8.23
CA VAL A 81 -4.25 -3.85 -8.55
C VAL A 81 -5.77 -3.90 -8.45
N VAL A 82 -6.43 -4.35 -9.52
CA VAL A 82 -7.88 -4.58 -9.53
C VAL A 82 -8.12 -6.07 -9.38
N LEU A 83 -8.85 -6.45 -8.33
CA LEU A 83 -9.24 -7.83 -8.07
C LEU A 83 -10.72 -7.85 -7.67
N ASP A 84 -11.51 -8.69 -8.34
CA ASP A 84 -12.98 -8.65 -8.30
C ASP A 84 -13.52 -7.24 -8.64
N GLU A 85 -14.33 -6.67 -7.76
CA GLU A 85 -14.88 -5.31 -7.86
C GLU A 85 -14.05 -4.26 -7.10
N TYR A 86 -12.90 -4.64 -6.52
CA TYR A 86 -12.10 -3.78 -5.65
C TYR A 86 -10.76 -3.38 -6.28
N SER A 87 -10.32 -2.17 -5.93
CA SER A 87 -9.03 -1.61 -6.33
C SER A 87 -8.16 -1.39 -5.10
N PHE A 88 -6.90 -1.80 -5.18
CA PHE A 88 -5.93 -1.70 -4.08
C PHE A 88 -4.68 -0.99 -4.55
N GLU A 89 -4.20 -0.01 -3.77
CA GLU A 89 -2.90 0.58 -4.01
C GLU A 89 -1.81 -0.34 -3.45
N VAL A 90 -0.92 -0.80 -4.33
CA VAL A 90 0.22 -1.67 -3.99
C VAL A 90 1.50 -0.90 -4.23
N ALA A 91 2.17 -0.52 -3.14
CA ALA A 91 3.38 0.29 -3.15
C ALA A 91 4.64 -0.53 -2.86
N THR A 92 5.67 -0.34 -3.68
CA THR A 92 6.99 -0.91 -3.40
C THR A 92 7.62 -0.24 -2.17
N PHE A 93 8.42 -0.97 -1.40
CA PHE A 93 9.17 -0.41 -0.28
C PHE A 93 10.08 0.71 -0.77
N ARG A 94 9.88 1.90 -0.19
CA ARG A 94 10.71 3.07 -0.47
C ARG A 94 11.29 3.62 0.82
N LYS A 95 12.44 4.26 0.70
CA LYS A 95 13.03 5.07 1.76
C LYS A 95 12.96 6.52 1.32
N ASP A 96 12.11 7.30 1.97
CA ASP A 96 12.07 8.73 1.73
C ASP A 96 13.37 9.36 2.24
N ILE A 97 14.17 9.90 1.31
CA ILE A 97 15.34 10.68 1.66
C ILE A 97 14.86 12.12 1.82
N HIS A 98 14.60 12.54 3.06
CA HIS A 98 14.46 13.96 3.36
C HIS A 98 15.77 14.67 2.99
N LYS A 99 15.79 15.34 1.84
CA LYS A 99 16.89 16.25 1.50
C LYS A 99 16.94 17.31 2.59
N LYS A 100 18.03 17.36 3.37
CA LYS A 100 18.32 18.50 4.23
C LYS A 100 18.25 19.75 3.34
N ILE A 101 17.30 20.64 3.62
CA ILE A 101 17.29 21.97 3.00
C ILE A 101 18.64 22.59 3.36
N PRO A 102 19.46 23.01 2.38
CA PRO A 102 20.74 23.64 2.68
C PRO A 102 20.50 24.84 3.58
N ASN A 103 21.27 24.97 4.67
CA ASN A 103 21.25 26.13 5.58
C ASN A 103 21.81 27.39 4.88
N LYS A 104 21.24 27.81 3.75
CA LYS A 104 21.62 29.07 3.09
C LYS A 104 20.69 30.19 3.58
N VAL A 105 21.11 30.75 4.71
CA VAL A 105 20.97 32.14 5.15
C VAL A 105 19.59 32.57 5.68
N ARG A 106 19.40 32.30 6.98
CA ARG A 106 18.71 33.20 7.91
C ARG A 106 19.45 34.54 7.96
N ARG A 107 19.16 35.49 7.08
CA ARG A 107 19.51 36.91 7.28
C ARG A 107 18.77 37.77 6.26
N ILE A 108 17.66 38.38 6.68
CA ILE A 108 17.18 39.73 6.36
C ILE A 108 15.95 39.93 7.26
N ILE A 109 16.19 40.47 8.46
CA ILE A 109 15.35 41.45 9.16
C ILE A 109 16.19 41.93 10.34
N SER A 110 16.76 43.12 10.19
CA SER A 110 17.32 43.97 11.23
C SER A 110 16.38 45.15 11.42
#